data_AF-A0A349WH17-F1
#
_entry.id   AF-A0A349WH17-F1
#
_cell.length_a   1.000
_cell.length_b   1.000
_cell.length_c   1.000
_cell.angle_alpha   90.00
_cell.angle_beta   90.00
_cell.angle_gamma   90.00
#
_symmetry.space_group_name_H-M   'P 1'
#
loop_
_entity.id
_entity.type
_entity.pdbx_description
1 polymer ?
#
loop_
_entity_poly.entity_id
_entity_poly.type
_entity_poly.pdbx_seq_one_letter_code
_entity_poly.pdbx_strand_id
1 'polypeptide(L)' 'MKELSTQLQSMREQYDCEPLRRSAMRSCPFEQFTDWLNEAVLAKIYDPNACSLSTVDEKGCPSARAVLLKGLE' A
#
# COMPACT_ATOMS: atom_id res chain seq x y z
N MET A 1 4.14 23.74 -23.91
CA MET A 1 3.10 22.73 -23.59
C MET A 1 3.41 21.34 -24.12
N LYS A 2 3.86 21.17 -25.38
CA LYS A 2 4.30 19.86 -25.91
C LYS A 2 5.39 19.20 -25.04
N GLU A 3 6.41 19.96 -24.65
CA GLU A 3 7.53 19.49 -23.83
C GLU A 3 7.08 18.90 -22.47
N LEU A 4 6.20 19.63 -21.77
CA LEU A 4 5.66 19.19 -20.47
C LEU A 4 4.82 17.91 -20.61
N SER A 5 4.04 17.79 -21.69
CA SER A 5 3.27 16.57 -21.95
C SER A 5 4.17 15.36 -22.18
N THR A 6 5.29 15.52 -22.88
CA THR A 6 6.27 14.45 -23.10
C THR A 6 6.97 14.05 -21.80
N GLN A 7 7.34 15.04 -20.97
CA GLN A 7 7.94 14.78 -19.65
C GLN A 7 6.97 14.01 -18.74
N LEU A 8 5.70 14.42 -18.66
CA LEU A 8 4.68 13.70 -17.89
C LEU A 8 4.45 12.27 -18.39
N GLN A 9 4.51 12.04 -19.71
CA GLN A 9 4.41 10.69 -20.28
C GLN A 9 5.62 9.82 -19.91
N SER A 10 6.83 10.39 -19.88
CA SER A 10 8.04 9.67 -19.46
C SER A 10 8.10 9.33 -17.97
N MET A 11 7.33 10.03 -17.12
CA MET A 11 7.20 9.72 -15.68
C MET A 11 6.28 8.54 -15.40
N ARG A 12 5.59 8.01 -16.41
CA ARG A 12 4.71 6.85 -16.25
C ARG A 12 5.56 5.62 -15.95
N GLU A 13 5.44 5.11 -14.74
CA GLU A 13 6.02 3.82 -14.39
C GLU A 13 5.31 2.68 -15.13
N GLN A 14 6.10 1.68 -15.55
CA GLN A 14 5.59 0.44 -16.11
C GLN A 14 5.23 -0.49 -14.95
N TYR A 15 3.92 -0.73 -14.76
CA TYR A 15 3.40 -1.61 -13.71
C TYR A 15 3.39 -3.08 -14.17
N ASP A 16 4.52 -3.55 -14.71
CA ASP A 16 4.65 -4.89 -15.31
C ASP A 16 4.98 -5.98 -14.26
N CYS A 17 4.45 -5.84 -13.05
CA CYS A 17 4.61 -6.84 -11.99
C CYS A 17 3.67 -8.02 -12.18
N GLU A 18 4.04 -9.17 -11.58
CA GLU A 18 3.19 -10.36 -11.57
C GLU A 18 1.78 -10.01 -11.03
N PRO A 19 0.70 -10.30 -11.76
CA PRO A 19 -0.63 -9.90 -11.36
C PRO A 19 -1.10 -10.71 -10.14
N LEU A 20 -1.74 -10.04 -9.19
CA LEU A 20 -2.34 -10.72 -8.04
C LEU A 20 -3.53 -11.60 -8.48
N ARG A 21 -3.40 -12.92 -8.33
CA ARG A 21 -4.46 -13.89 -8.65
C ARG A 21 -5.09 -14.43 -7.38
N ARG A 22 -6.42 -14.62 -7.38
CA ARG A 22 -7.14 -15.24 -6.25
C ARG A 22 -6.59 -16.63 -5.89
N SER A 23 -6.15 -17.39 -6.87
CA SER A 23 -5.54 -18.72 -6.68
C SER A 23 -4.20 -18.69 -5.95
N ALA A 24 -3.53 -17.54 -5.91
CA ALA A 24 -2.25 -17.34 -5.22
C ALA A 24 -2.43 -16.73 -3.82
N MET A 25 -3.68 -16.52 -3.37
CA MET A 25 -3.98 -15.92 -2.07
C MET A 25 -4.20 -16.99 -1.01
N ARG A 26 -3.77 -16.72 0.22
CA ARG A 26 -4.19 -17.48 1.40
C ARG A 26 -5.70 -17.37 1.59
N SER A 27 -6.30 -18.41 2.16
CA SER A 27 -7.70 -18.39 2.59
C SER A 27 -7.92 -17.50 3.80
N CYS A 28 -6.92 -17.43 4.71
CA CYS A 28 -6.94 -16.53 5.85
C CYS A 28 -6.35 -15.17 5.46
N PRO A 29 -7.10 -14.06 5.60
CA PRO A 29 -6.60 -12.73 5.24
C PRO A 29 -5.45 -12.27 6.13
N PHE A 30 -5.41 -12.69 7.40
CA PHE A 30 -4.31 -12.37 8.30
C PHE A 30 -3.02 -13.07 7.89
N GLU A 31 -3.08 -14.34 7.49
CA GLU A 31 -1.92 -15.05 6.94
C GLU A 31 -1.40 -14.36 5.68
N GLN A 32 -2.30 -13.97 4.77
CA GLN A 32 -1.91 -13.24 3.56
C GLN A 32 -1.22 -11.91 3.87
N PHE A 33 -1.77 -11.15 4.82
CA PHE A 33 -1.18 -9.89 5.25
C PHE A 33 0.19 -10.10 5.88
N THR A 34 0.35 -11.14 6.72
CA THR A 34 1.63 -11.51 7.30
C THR A 34 2.67 -11.84 6.22
N ASP A 35 2.29 -12.60 5.19
CA ASP A 35 3.18 -12.91 4.06
C ASP A 35 3.66 -11.62 3.37
N TRP A 36 2.75 -10.68 3.05
CA TRP A 36 3.11 -9.39 2.44
C TRP A 36 3.96 -8.48 3.33
N LEU A 37 3.65 -8.41 4.63
CA LEU A 37 4.44 -7.60 5.55
C LEU A 37 5.88 -8.15 5.66
N ASN A 38 6.03 -9.47 5.69
CA ASN A 38 7.35 -10.12 5.68
C ASN A 38 8.11 -9.85 4.37
N GLU A 39 7.44 -9.91 3.23
CA GLU A 39 8.04 -9.55 1.93
C GLU A 39 8.54 -8.10 1.93
N ALA A 40 7.75 -7.15 2.44
CA ALA A 40 8.15 -5.74 2.55
C ALA A 40 9.36 -5.54 3.48
N VAL A 41 9.41 -6.28 4.59
CA VAL A 41 10.57 -6.29 5.51
C VAL A 41 11.83 -6.85 4.81
N LEU A 42 11.70 -7.97 4.10
CA LEU A 42 12.80 -8.59 3.34
C LEU A 42 13.31 -7.68 2.22
N ALA A 43 12.39 -6.97 1.56
CA ALA A 43 12.71 -5.97 0.54
C ALA A 43 13.29 -4.67 1.11
N LYS A 44 13.41 -4.55 2.45
CA LYS A 44 13.93 -3.39 3.17
C LYS A 44 13.16 -2.09 2.85
N ILE A 45 11.85 -2.21 2.68
CA ILE A 45 10.98 -1.04 2.56
C ILE A 45 11.05 -0.25 3.87
N TYR A 46 11.13 1.08 3.75
CA TYR A 46 11.13 1.98 4.91
C TYR A 46 9.77 1.96 5.61
N ASP A 47 9.77 1.79 6.93
CA ASP A 47 8.58 1.72 7.79
C ASP A 47 7.43 0.85 7.21
N PRO A 48 7.65 -0.46 7.00
CA PRO A 48 6.67 -1.32 6.31
C PRO A 48 5.38 -1.52 7.11
N ASN A 49 5.37 -1.19 8.40
CA ASN A 49 4.20 -1.21 9.27
C ASN A 49 3.56 0.19 9.46
N ALA A 50 4.02 1.21 8.73
CA ALA A 50 3.34 2.51 8.72
C ALA A 50 2.01 2.40 7.98
N CYS A 51 0.96 2.99 8.56
CA CYS A 51 -0.38 2.99 7.99
C CYS A 51 -0.94 4.41 7.97
N SER A 52 -1.73 4.74 6.94
CA SER A 52 -2.57 5.93 6.93
C SER A 52 -3.91 5.60 7.58
N LEU A 53 -4.11 6.05 8.83
CA LEU A 53 -5.35 5.85 9.56
C LEU A 53 -6.31 7.00 9.31
N SER A 54 -7.42 6.69 8.65
CA SER A 54 -8.52 7.62 8.41
C SER A 54 -9.63 7.44 9.44
N THR A 55 -10.07 8.53 10.07
CA THR A 55 -11.22 8.57 10.97
C THR A 55 -12.18 9.66 10.54
N VAL A 56 -13.47 9.50 10.86
CA VAL A 56 -14.50 10.50 10.58
C VAL A 56 -15.07 11.01 11.91
N ASP A 57 -15.34 12.32 11.98
CA ASP A 57 -16.03 12.91 13.13
C ASP A 57 -17.56 12.79 13.01
N GLU A 58 -18.28 13.30 14.02
CA GLU A 58 -19.76 13.29 14.06
C GLU A 58 -20.41 14.09 12.92
N LYS A 59 -19.66 14.97 12.25
CA LYS A 59 -20.13 15.78 11.13
C LYS A 59 -19.86 15.13 9.78
N GLY A 60 -19.24 13.94 9.76
CA GLY A 60 -18.88 13.28 8.52
C GLY A 60 -17.58 13.82 7.90
N CYS A 61 -16.78 14.60 8.62
CA CYS A 61 -15.53 15.15 8.11
C CYS A 61 -14.37 14.16 8.33
N PRO A 62 -13.77 13.61 7.25
CA PRO A 62 -12.66 12.67 7.39
C PRO A 62 -11.34 13.40 7.72
N SER A 63 -10.51 12.74 8.53
CA SER A 63 -9.13 13.13 8.82
C SER A 63 -8.22 11.92 8.72
N ALA A 64 -7.00 12.10 8.23
CA ALA A 64 -6.01 11.03 8.07
C ALA A 64 -4.68 11.41 8.76
N ARG A 65 -4.01 10.42 9.35
CA ARG A 65 -2.67 10.57 9.93
C ARG A 65 -1.85 9.31 9.77
N ALA A 66 -0.52 9.44 9.77
CA ALA A 66 0.39 8.30 9.83
C ALA A 66 0.40 7.72 11.26
N VAL A 67 0.29 6.39 11.35
CA VAL A 67 0.43 5.61 12.60
C VAL A 67 1.29 4.38 12.34
N LEU A 68 1.77 3.74 13.41
CA LEU A 68 2.50 2.47 13.31
C LEU A 68 1.62 1.32 13.80
N LEU A 69 1.44 0.30 12.96
CA LEU A 69 0.81 -0.96 13.37
C LEU A 69 1.74 -1.71 14.34
N LYS A 70 1.24 -2.02 15.55
CA LYS A 70 2.03 -2.65 16.62
C LYS A 70 1.73 -4.12 16.86
N GLY A 71 0.57 -4.61 16.42
CA GLY A 71 0.16 -5.99 16.63
C GLY A 71 -1.07 -6.35 15.80
N LEU A 72 -1.28 -7.64 15.65
CA LEU A 72 -2.48 -8.29 15.13
C LEU A 72 -2.91 -9.28 16.21
N GLU A 73 -4.18 -9.24 16.62
CA GLU A 73 -4.78 -10.18 17.58
C GLU A 73 -5.81 -11.08 16.88
#